data_AF-A0A8H6BW09-F1
#
_entry.id   AF-A0A8H6BW09-F1
#
_cell.length_a   1.000
_cell.length_b   1.000
_cell.length_c   1.000
_cell.angle_alpha   90.00
_cell.angle_beta   90.00
_cell.angle_gamma   90.00
#
_symmetry.space_group_name_H-M   'P 1'
#
loop_
_entity.id
_entity.type
_entity.pdbx_description
1 polymer ?
#
loop_
_entity_poly.entity_id
_entity_poly.type
_entity_poly.pdbx_seq_one_letter_code
_entity_poly.pdbx_strand_id
1 'polypeptide(L)'
;MNDNSNNSNNSNNNNTNNNNNNQSVNVNVNNTNNNTQTISNLSAGLKSVSLTDQQQNEVNLNLLQQQLHQEASTQQQQSRITQFFQNQPTEGFTLFSHRSAPNGFKVAIILSELNLPFNTFFLDFNNGEQRTPEFVTINPNARVPALIDHYNDNTSIWESGAITLYLVSKYLKENGECSLWSNNLIEQSQISSWLFFQTSGHAPMIGQALHFRYFHSCPVPSAVERYTDEVRRVYGVIEMALAERREALIMDLDVENAAAYSAGTTPLSQSRFFDHPVWLVGDRTTVADLSFVPWNNVVDRIGINLKVEFPEVYKWTKHMMQRPAVKRALRGD
;
A
#
# COMPACT_ATOMS: atom_id res chain seq x y z
N MET A 1 -26.86 46.83 -31.11
CA MET A 1 -26.04 48.04 -31.17
C MET A 1 -25.16 48.07 -29.94
N ASN A 2 -23.85 48.01 -30.20
CA ASN A 2 -22.67 48.44 -29.44
C ASN A 2 -22.54 48.01 -27.96
N ASP A 3 -21.54 47.20 -27.59
CA ASP A 3 -20.08 47.41 -27.57
C ASP A 3 -19.57 48.28 -26.41
N ASN A 4 -18.49 47.75 -25.81
CA ASN A 4 -17.34 48.46 -25.24
C ASN A 4 -17.53 49.19 -23.90
N SER A 5 -16.51 49.35 -23.05
CA SER A 5 -15.19 48.74 -22.86
C SER A 5 -14.54 49.46 -21.66
N ASN A 6 -13.56 48.79 -21.06
CA ASN A 6 -12.29 49.34 -20.56
C ASN A 6 -12.15 50.29 -19.35
N ASN A 7 -11.07 49.95 -18.62
CA ASN A 7 -10.04 50.80 -18.03
C ASN A 7 -10.32 51.46 -16.68
N SER A 8 -9.36 51.61 -15.75
CA SER A 8 -7.99 51.11 -15.53
C SER A 8 -7.42 51.87 -14.31
N ASN A 9 -6.39 51.31 -13.68
CA ASN A 9 -5.33 51.99 -12.90
C ASN A 9 -5.66 52.53 -11.49
N ASN A 10 -4.93 52.07 -10.47
CA ASN A 10 -3.74 52.82 -10.00
C ASN A 10 -2.80 52.01 -9.06
N SER A 11 -1.59 51.78 -9.56
CA SER A 11 -0.26 52.05 -8.98
C SER A 11 0.06 51.86 -7.48
N ASN A 12 1.05 50.98 -7.23
CA ASN A 12 2.33 51.20 -6.54
C ASN A 12 2.41 52.23 -5.39
N ASN A 13 2.94 51.84 -4.22
CA ASN A 13 4.40 51.89 -3.98
C ASN A 13 4.84 51.38 -2.60
N ASN A 14 6.05 50.84 -2.61
CA ASN A 14 6.97 50.46 -1.54
C ASN A 14 7.06 51.44 -0.35
N ASN A 15 7.36 50.93 0.85
CA ASN A 15 8.67 51.24 1.45
C ASN A 15 9.13 50.32 2.58
N THR A 16 10.41 50.04 2.50
CA THR A 16 11.35 49.26 3.30
C THR A 16 11.80 49.90 4.62
N ASN A 17 12.39 49.05 5.47
CA ASN A 17 13.68 49.19 6.17
C ASN A 17 13.72 49.32 7.71
N ASN A 18 14.40 48.31 8.30
CA ASN A 18 15.55 48.37 9.22
C ASN A 18 15.46 49.26 10.48
N ASN A 19 15.79 48.72 11.67
CA ASN A 19 17.18 48.41 12.07
C ASN A 19 17.28 47.87 13.51
N ASN A 20 18.36 47.11 13.72
CA ASN A 20 18.93 46.62 14.97
C ASN A 20 19.30 47.73 15.98
N ASN A 21 19.35 47.40 17.28
CA ASN A 21 20.62 47.47 18.02
C ASN A 21 20.60 46.86 19.44
N ASN A 22 21.71 46.17 19.72
CA ASN A 22 22.23 45.68 20.99
C ASN A 22 22.52 46.80 22.02
N GLN A 23 22.49 46.50 23.32
CA GLN A 23 23.69 46.34 24.18
C GLN A 23 23.36 46.20 25.69
N SER A 24 23.95 45.15 26.30
CA SER A 24 24.62 45.02 27.62
C SER A 24 24.30 45.99 28.78
N VAL A 25 24.27 45.56 30.06
CA VAL A 25 25.46 45.42 30.95
C VAL A 25 25.13 44.74 32.32
N ASN A 26 26.10 43.93 32.81
CA ASN A 26 26.50 43.50 34.18
C ASN A 26 25.76 42.45 35.05
N VAL A 27 26.31 41.22 35.03
CA VAL A 27 27.05 40.48 36.10
C VAL A 27 26.70 40.75 37.58
N ASN A 28 26.23 39.72 38.31
CA ASN A 28 27.03 39.07 39.37
C ASN A 28 26.59 37.64 39.73
N VAL A 29 27.59 36.87 40.12
CA VAL A 29 27.67 35.41 40.33
C VAL A 29 27.00 34.97 41.64
N ASN A 30 26.30 33.84 41.64
CA ASN A 30 26.44 32.84 42.71
C ASN A 30 26.06 31.43 42.25
N ASN A 31 26.87 30.51 42.76
CA ASN A 31 27.16 29.16 42.31
C ASN A 31 26.28 28.15 43.07
N THR A 32 25.70 27.15 42.38
CA THR A 32 25.80 25.70 42.69
C THR A 32 24.69 24.88 42.05
N ASN A 33 25.07 23.66 41.72
CA ASN A 33 24.55 22.79 40.68
C ASN A 33 23.54 21.74 41.15
N ASN A 34 22.76 21.28 40.16
CA ASN A 34 22.27 19.91 39.91
C ASN A 34 20.95 19.41 40.55
N ASN A 35 19.89 19.57 39.76
CA ASN A 35 19.12 18.49 39.10
C ASN A 35 19.15 17.09 39.73
N THR A 36 17.98 16.55 40.05
CA THR A 36 17.50 15.32 39.36
C THR A 36 15.99 15.13 39.49
N GLN A 37 15.39 14.72 38.37
CA GLN A 37 13.98 14.41 38.17
C GLN A 37 13.55 13.14 38.90
N THR A 38 12.29 13.14 39.28
CA THR A 38 11.46 12.07 39.84
C THR A 38 11.28 10.88 38.90
N ILE A 39 11.56 9.66 39.37
CA ILE A 39 10.88 8.43 38.92
C ILE A 39 10.52 7.56 40.14
N SER A 40 9.27 7.13 40.16
CA SER A 40 8.54 6.31 41.14
C SER A 40 9.11 4.90 41.37
N ASN A 41 8.92 4.35 42.58
CA ASN A 41 8.81 2.90 42.76
C ASN A 41 7.73 2.53 43.79
N LEU A 42 6.69 1.88 43.27
CA LEU A 42 5.67 1.16 44.01
C LEU A 42 6.30 -0.06 44.69
N SER A 43 5.94 -0.18 45.96
CA SER A 43 6.17 -1.31 46.84
C SER A 43 5.41 -2.55 46.38
N ALA A 44 6.13 -3.64 46.10
CA ALA A 44 5.59 -5.00 46.19
C ALA A 44 6.65 -5.88 46.87
N GLY A 45 6.35 -6.26 48.12
CA GLY A 45 7.25 -6.99 49.00
C GLY A 45 7.43 -8.45 48.61
N LEU A 46 8.67 -8.92 48.71
CA LEU A 46 9.03 -10.33 48.76
C LEU A 46 9.27 -10.75 50.21
N LYS A 47 8.65 -11.86 50.60
CA LYS A 47 8.82 -12.52 51.91
C LYS A 47 10.28 -12.94 52.11
N SER A 48 10.73 -12.77 53.33
CA SER A 48 12.04 -13.10 53.88
C SER A 48 12.49 -14.54 53.61
N VAL A 49 13.66 -14.67 52.98
CA VAL A 49 14.54 -15.84 53.11
C VAL A 49 15.90 -15.30 53.53
N SER A 50 16.34 -15.64 54.74
CA SER A 50 17.66 -15.25 55.26
C SER A 50 18.73 -16.10 54.57
N LEU A 51 19.35 -15.52 53.55
CA LEU A 51 20.64 -15.95 53.03
C LEU A 51 21.67 -14.93 53.51
N THR A 52 22.82 -15.38 53.99
CA THR A 52 23.92 -14.49 54.39
C THR A 52 24.36 -13.66 53.17
N ASP A 53 24.80 -12.42 53.41
CA ASP A 53 25.06 -11.41 52.37
C ASP A 53 25.99 -11.90 51.22
N GLN A 54 26.84 -12.89 51.48
CA GLN A 54 27.69 -13.52 50.45
C GLN A 54 26.91 -14.39 49.45
N GLN A 55 25.93 -15.18 49.91
CA GLN A 55 25.11 -16.02 49.04
C GLN A 55 24.12 -15.21 48.21
N GLN A 56 23.59 -14.12 48.75
CA GLN A 56 22.75 -13.18 47.98
C GLN A 56 23.55 -12.47 46.89
N ASN A 57 24.80 -12.08 47.16
CA ASN A 57 25.66 -11.46 46.16
C ASN A 57 26.04 -12.43 45.05
N GLU A 58 26.37 -13.69 45.35
CA GLU A 58 26.66 -14.70 44.32
C GLU A 58 25.43 -15.05 43.47
N VAL A 59 24.25 -15.17 44.09
CA VAL A 59 23.00 -15.41 43.36
C VAL A 59 22.67 -14.24 42.44
N ASN A 60 22.80 -13.00 42.91
CA ASN A 60 22.60 -11.80 42.09
C ASN A 60 23.63 -11.68 40.96
N LEU A 61 24.89 -12.04 41.21
CA LEU A 61 25.95 -12.02 40.20
C LEU A 61 25.73 -13.09 39.12
N ASN A 62 25.25 -14.27 39.51
CA ASN A 62 24.89 -15.35 38.59
C ASN A 62 23.63 -15.03 37.77
N LEU A 63 22.63 -14.39 38.38
CA LEU A 63 21.44 -13.88 37.68
C LEU A 63 21.82 -12.77 36.69
N LEU A 64 22.70 -11.87 37.08
CA LEU A 64 23.22 -10.83 36.20
C LEU A 64 24.09 -11.41 35.08
N GLN A 65 24.93 -12.41 35.35
CA GLN A 65 25.69 -13.11 34.32
C GLN A 65 24.78 -13.93 33.40
N GLN A 66 23.72 -14.55 33.90
CA GLN A 66 22.72 -15.23 33.06
C GLN A 66 21.92 -14.24 32.22
N GLN A 67 21.56 -13.07 32.75
CA GLN A 67 20.94 -11.99 31.98
C GLN A 67 21.89 -11.43 30.92
N LEU A 68 23.16 -11.17 31.27
CA LEU A 68 24.17 -10.72 30.32
C LEU A 68 24.50 -11.79 29.27
N HIS A 69 24.49 -13.08 29.64
CA HIS A 69 24.65 -14.17 28.67
C HIS A 69 23.40 -14.37 27.81
N GLN A 70 22.19 -14.17 28.34
CA GLN A 70 20.97 -14.12 27.53
C GLN A 70 21.00 -12.92 26.59
N GLU A 71 21.33 -11.73 27.05
CA GLU A 71 21.47 -10.53 26.22
C GLU A 71 22.58 -10.68 25.17
N ALA A 72 23.74 -11.26 25.53
CA ALA A 72 24.84 -11.52 24.61
C ALA A 72 24.55 -12.65 23.60
N SER A 73 23.82 -13.70 24.00
CA SER A 73 23.37 -14.76 23.08
C SER A 73 22.25 -14.28 22.15
N THR A 74 21.41 -13.34 22.61
CA THR A 74 20.41 -12.66 21.76
C THR A 74 21.09 -11.67 20.80
N GLN A 75 22.20 -11.05 21.20
CA GLN A 75 23.03 -10.19 20.33
C GLN A 75 23.85 -10.96 19.28
N GLN A 76 24.09 -12.26 19.46
CA GLN A 76 24.96 -13.05 18.55
C GLN A 76 24.28 -13.53 17.26
N GLN A 77 22.96 -13.41 17.12
CA GLN A 77 22.29 -13.70 15.85
C GLN A 77 21.66 -12.43 15.29
N GLN A 78 22.49 -11.67 14.55
CA GLN A 78 22.06 -10.45 13.88
C GLN A 78 20.81 -10.71 13.03
N SER A 79 19.75 -9.92 13.22
CA SER A 79 18.49 -10.08 12.48
C SER A 79 18.74 -10.08 10.96
N ARG A 80 18.07 -10.98 10.23
CA ARG A 80 18.16 -11.03 8.76
C ARG A 80 17.81 -9.71 8.08
N ILE A 81 17.01 -8.86 8.75
CA ILE A 81 16.68 -7.52 8.27
C ILE A 81 17.89 -6.61 8.36
N THR A 82 18.56 -6.59 9.52
CA THR A 82 19.81 -5.84 9.70
C THR A 82 20.87 -6.30 8.70
N GLN A 83 20.99 -7.63 8.47
CA GLN A 83 21.91 -8.20 7.48
C GLN A 83 21.59 -7.73 6.06
N PHE A 84 20.31 -7.66 5.69
CA PHE A 84 19.87 -7.11 4.41
C PHE A 84 20.30 -5.66 4.25
N PHE A 85 20.03 -4.79 5.24
CA PHE A 85 20.34 -3.37 5.14
C PHE A 85 21.85 -3.08 5.08
N GLN A 86 22.68 -3.96 5.62
CA GLN A 86 24.14 -3.89 5.51
C GLN A 86 24.68 -4.37 4.15
N ASN A 87 23.93 -5.22 3.44
CA ASN A 87 24.37 -5.86 2.19
C ASN A 87 23.30 -5.68 1.09
N GLN A 88 22.84 -4.45 0.89
CA GLN A 88 21.81 -4.15 -0.10
C GLN A 88 22.36 -4.34 -1.53
N PRO A 89 21.54 -4.86 -2.46
CA PRO A 89 21.89 -4.88 -3.88
C PRO A 89 22.19 -3.47 -4.41
N THR A 90 23.03 -3.38 -5.46
CA THR A 90 23.35 -2.13 -6.14
C THR A 90 22.43 -1.82 -7.32
N GLU A 91 21.63 -2.80 -7.75
CA GLU A 91 20.71 -2.68 -8.87
C GLU A 91 19.41 -3.47 -8.62
N GLY A 92 18.39 -3.15 -9.40
CA GLY A 92 17.07 -3.76 -9.30
C GLY A 92 16.22 -3.17 -8.17
N PHE A 93 15.19 -3.92 -7.81
CA PHE A 93 14.29 -3.55 -6.73
C PHE A 93 14.23 -4.61 -5.64
N THR A 94 14.07 -4.20 -4.38
CA THR A 94 13.67 -5.10 -3.31
C THR A 94 12.26 -4.78 -2.85
N LEU A 95 11.37 -5.76 -2.95
CA LEU A 95 9.99 -5.68 -2.47
C LEU A 95 9.87 -6.34 -1.10
N PHE A 96 9.61 -5.56 -0.06
CA PHE A 96 9.19 -6.07 1.24
C PHE A 96 7.71 -6.40 1.22
N SER A 97 7.37 -7.65 1.52
CA SER A 97 6.02 -8.19 1.41
C SER A 97 5.71 -9.20 2.53
N HIS A 98 4.52 -9.79 2.49
CA HIS A 98 4.12 -10.94 3.30
C HIS A 98 3.41 -11.96 2.40
N ARG A 99 3.58 -13.26 2.67
CA ARG A 99 3.10 -14.36 1.81
C ARG A 99 1.58 -14.39 1.60
N SER A 100 0.83 -13.69 2.44
CA SER A 100 -0.62 -13.58 2.35
C SER A 100 -1.11 -12.14 2.17
N ALA A 101 -0.25 -11.19 1.78
CA ALA A 101 -0.62 -9.78 1.60
C ALA A 101 -1.03 -9.49 0.16
N PRO A 102 -2.33 -9.26 -0.15
CA PRO A 102 -2.77 -8.96 -1.51
C PRO A 102 -2.09 -7.71 -2.10
N ASN A 103 -1.86 -6.68 -1.27
CA ASN A 103 -1.16 -5.47 -1.69
C ASN A 103 0.31 -5.71 -2.05
N GLY A 104 0.97 -6.71 -1.45
CA GLY A 104 2.32 -7.11 -1.82
C GLY A 104 2.36 -7.75 -3.19
N PHE A 105 1.45 -8.70 -3.45
CA PHE A 105 1.31 -9.32 -4.76
C PHE A 105 0.87 -8.35 -5.85
N LYS A 106 0.11 -7.29 -5.52
CA LYS A 106 -0.20 -6.20 -6.46
C LYS A 106 1.08 -5.58 -7.03
N VAL A 107 2.03 -5.23 -6.16
CA VAL A 107 3.30 -4.64 -6.58
C VAL A 107 4.14 -5.65 -7.37
N ALA A 108 4.19 -6.91 -6.92
CA ALA A 108 4.89 -7.98 -7.65
C ALA A 108 4.34 -8.21 -9.07
N ILE A 109 3.01 -8.11 -9.25
CA ILE A 109 2.37 -8.18 -10.58
C ILE A 109 2.84 -7.05 -11.47
N ILE A 110 2.85 -5.80 -10.98
CA ILE A 110 3.25 -4.63 -11.77
C ILE A 110 4.73 -4.72 -12.15
N LEU A 111 5.60 -5.06 -11.20
CA LEU A 111 7.03 -5.30 -11.46
C LEU A 111 7.22 -6.38 -12.54
N SER A 112 6.46 -7.48 -12.44
CA SER A 112 6.54 -8.59 -13.39
C SER A 112 6.02 -8.26 -14.79
N GLU A 113 4.95 -7.45 -14.90
CA GLU A 113 4.38 -7.02 -16.18
C GLU A 113 5.28 -6.00 -16.89
N LEU A 114 5.96 -5.15 -16.12
CA LEU A 114 6.98 -4.22 -16.64
C LEU A 114 8.36 -4.89 -16.84
N ASN A 115 8.48 -6.18 -16.52
CA ASN A 115 9.74 -6.93 -16.61
C ASN A 115 10.90 -6.26 -15.83
N LEU A 116 10.59 -5.64 -14.70
CA LEU A 116 11.58 -5.00 -13.83
C LEU A 116 12.20 -6.06 -12.90
N PRO A 117 13.53 -6.14 -12.79
CA PRO A 117 14.19 -7.13 -11.94
C PRO A 117 13.95 -6.79 -10.45
N PHE A 118 13.40 -7.75 -9.70
CA PHE A 118 13.15 -7.56 -8.28
C PHE A 118 13.32 -8.84 -7.48
N ASN A 119 13.66 -8.69 -6.20
CA ASN A 119 13.62 -9.76 -5.20
C ASN A 119 12.55 -9.45 -4.15
N THR A 120 11.85 -10.47 -3.67
CA THR A 120 10.86 -10.30 -2.61
C THR A 120 11.42 -10.71 -1.25
N PHE A 121 11.48 -9.76 -0.31
CA PHE A 121 11.78 -10.03 1.09
C PHE A 121 10.47 -10.23 1.85
N PHE A 122 10.10 -11.48 2.11
CA PHE A 122 8.91 -11.79 2.91
C PHE A 122 9.20 -11.60 4.40
N LEU A 123 8.55 -10.63 5.04
CA LEU A 123 8.62 -10.38 6.47
C LEU A 123 7.82 -11.42 7.27
N ASP A 124 8.29 -11.75 8.47
CA ASP A 124 7.59 -12.59 9.44
C ASP A 124 6.92 -11.74 10.52
N PHE A 125 5.60 -11.64 10.45
CA PHE A 125 4.84 -10.83 11.40
C PHE A 125 4.72 -11.43 12.80
N ASN A 126 4.91 -12.75 12.95
CA ASN A 126 4.91 -13.41 14.25
C ASN A 126 6.16 -13.02 15.05
N ASN A 127 7.28 -12.86 14.35
CA ASN A 127 8.54 -12.39 14.94
C ASN A 127 8.63 -10.86 15.04
N GLY A 128 7.58 -10.13 14.64
CA GLY A 128 7.52 -8.68 14.74
C GLY A 128 8.50 -7.94 13.81
N GLU A 129 8.95 -8.58 12.74
CA GLU A 129 9.96 -8.05 11.82
C GLU A 129 9.60 -6.71 11.18
N GLN A 130 8.32 -6.48 10.92
CA GLN A 130 7.78 -5.20 10.43
C GLN A 130 7.93 -4.05 11.44
N ARG A 131 8.36 -4.33 12.67
CA ARG A 131 8.56 -3.34 13.73
C ARG A 131 10.03 -3.10 14.05
N THR A 132 10.97 -3.74 13.35
CA THR A 132 12.39 -3.47 13.60
C THR A 132 12.73 -2.03 13.19
N PRO A 133 13.68 -1.37 13.89
CA PRO A 133 14.05 0.02 13.59
C PRO A 133 14.46 0.24 12.13
N GLU A 134 15.14 -0.74 11.53
CA GLU A 134 15.61 -0.65 10.15
C GLU A 134 14.45 -0.67 9.16
N PHE A 135 13.45 -1.54 9.35
CA PHE A 135 12.28 -1.56 8.49
C PHE A 135 11.41 -0.30 8.67
N VAL A 136 11.25 0.17 9.91
CA VAL A 136 10.46 1.39 10.19
C VAL A 136 11.08 2.63 9.54
N THR A 137 12.40 2.64 9.31
CA THR A 137 13.08 3.73 8.60
C THR A 137 12.66 3.81 7.13
N ILE A 138 12.45 2.67 6.46
CA ILE A 138 11.96 2.66 5.07
C ILE A 138 10.43 2.80 4.97
N ASN A 139 9.72 2.47 6.04
CA ASN A 139 8.27 2.54 6.08
C ASN A 139 7.77 2.86 7.50
N PRO A 140 7.48 4.13 7.79
CA PRO A 140 7.04 4.55 9.12
C PRO A 140 5.68 3.94 9.53
N ASN A 141 4.87 3.49 8.57
CA ASN A 141 3.59 2.82 8.85
C ASN A 141 3.77 1.35 9.32
N ALA A 142 4.97 0.77 9.19
CA ALA A 142 5.24 -0.61 9.58
C ALA A 142 4.26 -1.63 8.95
N ARG A 143 3.91 -1.42 7.67
CA ARG A 143 2.96 -2.25 6.90
C ARG A 143 3.45 -2.52 5.49
N VAL A 144 3.40 -3.77 5.05
CA VAL A 144 3.73 -4.11 3.65
C VAL A 144 2.63 -3.68 2.68
N PRO A 145 2.96 -3.36 1.41
CA PRO A 145 4.30 -3.40 0.81
C PRO A 145 5.16 -2.17 1.12
N ALA A 146 6.47 -2.37 1.08
CA ALA A 146 7.47 -1.33 0.90
C ALA A 146 8.43 -1.75 -0.22
N LEU A 147 8.88 -0.79 -1.03
CA LEU A 147 9.80 -1.02 -2.14
C LEU A 147 11.07 -0.21 -1.91
N ILE A 148 12.23 -0.80 -2.18
CA ILE A 148 13.49 -0.10 -2.32
C ILE A 148 13.88 -0.11 -3.79
N ASP A 149 14.14 1.07 -4.36
CA ASP A 149 14.78 1.22 -5.67
C ASP A 149 16.29 1.39 -5.49
N HIS A 150 17.04 0.34 -5.83
CA HIS A 150 18.50 0.34 -5.70
C HIS A 150 19.19 1.19 -6.79
N TYR A 151 18.51 1.48 -7.90
CA TYR A 151 19.03 2.38 -8.94
C TYR A 151 19.05 3.85 -8.52
N ASN A 152 18.31 4.20 -7.46
CA ASN A 152 18.12 5.57 -6.99
C ASN A 152 18.52 5.70 -5.52
N ASP A 153 19.78 5.43 -5.20
CA ASP A 153 20.36 5.57 -3.85
C ASP A 153 19.55 4.88 -2.73
N ASN A 154 19.03 3.68 -3.02
CA ASN A 154 18.15 2.92 -2.12
C ASN A 154 16.91 3.72 -1.67
N THR A 155 16.33 4.52 -2.56
CA THR A 155 15.10 5.27 -2.28
C THR A 155 13.99 4.30 -1.86
N SER A 156 13.36 4.58 -0.72
CA SER A 156 12.24 3.80 -0.20
C SER A 156 10.90 4.44 -0.56
N ILE A 157 9.96 3.59 -0.99
CA ILE A 157 8.57 3.98 -1.26
C ILE A 157 7.66 3.00 -0.52
N TRP A 158 6.72 3.52 0.26
CA TRP A 158 5.69 2.78 0.95
C TRP A 158 4.30 3.25 0.48
N GLU A 159 3.27 2.46 0.77
CA GLU A 159 1.94 2.48 0.13
C GLU A 159 1.88 1.87 -1.28
N SER A 160 1.02 0.87 -1.43
CA SER A 160 0.91 0.11 -2.67
C SER A 160 0.46 0.96 -3.88
N GLY A 161 -0.35 2.00 -3.66
CA GLY A 161 -0.74 2.95 -4.71
C GLY A 161 0.42 3.86 -5.12
N ALA A 162 1.17 4.38 -4.15
CA ALA A 162 2.34 5.22 -4.41
C ALA A 162 3.44 4.44 -5.15
N ILE A 163 3.73 3.21 -4.72
CA ILE A 163 4.68 2.31 -5.40
C ILE A 163 4.24 2.07 -6.85
N THR A 164 2.95 1.79 -7.06
CA THR A 164 2.38 1.57 -8.41
C THR A 164 2.62 2.77 -9.33
N LEU A 165 2.26 3.96 -8.87
CA LEU A 165 2.44 5.21 -9.63
C LEU A 165 3.92 5.52 -9.89
N TYR A 166 4.79 5.25 -8.91
CA TYR A 166 6.23 5.41 -9.03
C TYR A 166 6.79 4.52 -10.15
N LEU A 167 6.47 3.22 -10.13
CA LEU A 167 6.98 2.25 -11.10
C LEU A 167 6.59 2.61 -12.53
N VAL A 168 5.31 2.91 -12.78
CA VAL A 168 4.88 3.26 -14.14
C VAL A 168 5.41 4.62 -14.61
N SER A 169 5.55 5.58 -13.70
CA SER A 169 6.11 6.90 -14.03
C SER A 169 7.60 6.81 -14.35
N LYS A 170 8.36 6.04 -13.55
CA LYS A 170 9.78 5.75 -13.80
C LYS A 170 9.93 5.01 -15.13
N TYR A 171 9.14 3.95 -15.36
CA TYR A 171 9.18 3.18 -16.59
C TYR A 171 8.88 4.04 -17.83
N LEU A 172 7.81 4.86 -17.77
CA LEU A 172 7.45 5.78 -18.84
C LEU A 172 8.57 6.80 -19.11
N LYS A 173 9.17 7.36 -18.05
CA LYS A 173 10.27 8.32 -18.16
C LYS A 173 11.50 7.72 -18.84
N GLU A 174 11.84 6.47 -18.54
CA GLU A 174 13.04 5.78 -19.03
C GLU A 174 12.86 5.23 -20.45
N ASN A 175 11.67 4.73 -20.79
CA ASN A 175 11.41 4.06 -22.07
C ASN A 175 10.64 4.93 -23.08
N GLY A 176 10.05 6.05 -22.65
CA GLY A 176 9.20 6.91 -23.49
C GLY A 176 7.76 6.40 -23.68
N GLU A 177 7.51 5.13 -23.39
CA GLU A 177 6.18 4.50 -23.40
C GLU A 177 6.00 3.53 -22.21
N CYS A 178 4.74 3.28 -21.83
CA CYS A 178 4.40 2.33 -20.78
C CYS A 178 3.03 1.72 -21.07
N SER A 179 2.98 0.42 -21.35
CA SER A 179 1.73 -0.28 -21.70
C SER A 179 0.68 -0.25 -20.59
N LEU A 180 1.11 -0.12 -19.33
CA LEU A 180 0.23 -0.09 -18.15
C LEU A 180 -0.19 1.31 -17.71
N TRP A 181 0.25 2.36 -18.42
CA TRP A 181 0.02 3.76 -18.07
C TRP A 181 -0.31 4.59 -19.31
N SER A 182 -0.35 5.92 -19.15
CA SER A 182 -0.62 6.86 -20.24
C SER A 182 0.29 8.07 -20.13
N ASN A 183 0.61 8.70 -21.27
CA ASN A 183 1.23 10.02 -21.34
C ASN A 183 0.18 11.16 -21.41
N ASN A 184 -1.11 10.82 -21.52
CA ASN A 184 -2.21 11.77 -21.56
C ASN A 184 -2.74 12.03 -20.14
N LEU A 185 -2.75 13.31 -19.72
CA LEU A 185 -3.15 13.71 -18.36
C LEU A 185 -4.60 13.30 -18.03
N ILE A 186 -5.53 13.39 -18.98
CA ILE A 186 -6.93 13.03 -18.77
C ILE A 186 -7.03 11.53 -18.52
N GLU A 187 -6.36 10.71 -19.34
CA GLU A 187 -6.35 9.26 -19.14
C GLU A 187 -5.66 8.87 -17.82
N GLN A 188 -4.54 9.52 -17.47
CA GLN A 188 -3.89 9.34 -16.16
C GLN A 188 -4.83 9.64 -15.00
N SER A 189 -5.67 10.67 -15.10
CA SER A 189 -6.66 11.00 -14.07
C SER A 189 -7.72 9.90 -13.90
N GLN A 190 -8.13 9.27 -15.01
CA GLN A 190 -9.07 8.15 -14.97
C GLN A 190 -8.43 6.90 -14.35
N ILE A 191 -7.20 6.56 -14.74
CA ILE A 191 -6.46 5.42 -14.15
C ILE A 191 -6.25 5.66 -12.65
N SER A 192 -5.86 6.88 -12.28
CA SER A 192 -5.66 7.26 -10.87
C SER A 192 -6.96 7.18 -10.07
N SER A 193 -8.09 7.61 -10.63
CA SER A 193 -9.39 7.53 -9.96
C SER A 193 -9.74 6.10 -9.56
N TRP A 194 -9.56 5.14 -10.47
CA TRP A 194 -9.75 3.72 -10.19
C TRP A 194 -8.71 3.15 -9.21
N LEU A 195 -7.45 3.57 -9.32
CA LEU A 195 -6.40 3.16 -8.38
C LEU A 195 -6.71 3.62 -6.96
N PHE A 196 -7.13 4.87 -6.77
CA PHE A 196 -7.51 5.41 -5.46
C PHE A 196 -8.83 4.82 -4.95
N PHE A 197 -9.80 4.55 -5.83
CA PHE A 197 -11.01 3.82 -5.49
C PHE A 197 -10.67 2.42 -4.94
N GLN A 198 -9.73 1.72 -5.59
CA GLN A 198 -9.24 0.44 -5.11
C GLN A 198 -8.60 0.57 -3.72
N THR A 199 -7.61 1.45 -3.58
CA THR A 199 -6.76 1.48 -2.38
C THR A 199 -7.47 2.02 -1.15
N SER A 200 -8.47 2.88 -1.33
CA SER A 200 -9.20 3.52 -0.22
C SER A 200 -10.58 2.92 0.05
N GLY A 201 -11.28 2.42 -0.97
CA GLY A 201 -12.67 1.96 -0.86
C GLY A 201 -12.86 0.46 -1.06
N HIS A 202 -12.01 -0.21 -1.83
CA HIS A 202 -12.12 -1.65 -2.08
C HIS A 202 -11.32 -2.46 -1.06
N ALA A 203 -9.99 -2.31 -1.06
CA ALA A 203 -9.10 -3.08 -0.20
C ALA A 203 -9.39 -2.89 1.31
N PRO A 204 -9.59 -1.66 1.82
CA PRO A 204 -9.87 -1.47 3.25
C PRO A 204 -11.18 -2.12 3.69
N MET A 205 -12.22 -2.07 2.86
CA MET A 205 -13.54 -2.65 3.17
C MET A 205 -13.49 -4.18 3.17
N ILE A 206 -12.78 -4.80 2.22
CA ILE A 206 -12.52 -6.25 2.25
C ILE A 206 -11.75 -6.62 3.53
N GLY A 207 -10.75 -5.82 3.91
CA GLY A 207 -10.00 -6.01 5.14
C GLY A 207 -10.89 -6.00 6.39
N GLN A 208 -11.84 -5.07 6.48
CA GLN A 208 -12.78 -5.02 7.61
C GLN A 208 -13.73 -6.23 7.60
N ALA A 209 -14.27 -6.61 6.44
CA ALA A 209 -15.14 -7.78 6.31
C ALA A 209 -14.41 -9.06 6.77
N LEU A 210 -13.15 -9.25 6.38
CA LEU A 210 -12.32 -10.37 6.84
C LEU A 210 -12.04 -10.31 8.35
N HIS A 211 -11.76 -9.12 8.89
CA HIS A 211 -11.50 -8.94 10.32
C HIS A 211 -12.71 -9.36 11.17
N PHE A 212 -13.88 -8.76 10.93
CA PHE A 212 -15.09 -9.07 11.70
C PHE A 212 -15.60 -10.50 11.49
N ARG A 213 -15.27 -11.14 10.36
CA ARG A 213 -15.66 -12.52 10.08
C ARG A 213 -14.77 -13.57 10.74
N TYR A 214 -13.46 -13.29 10.89
CA TYR A 214 -12.49 -14.33 11.28
C TYR A 214 -11.62 -13.99 12.51
N PHE A 215 -11.34 -12.71 12.75
CA PHE A 215 -10.26 -12.31 13.67
C PHE A 215 -10.73 -11.40 14.81
N HIS A 216 -11.93 -10.84 14.75
CA HIS A 216 -12.49 -10.02 15.82
C HIS A 216 -12.74 -10.89 17.07
N SER A 217 -12.52 -10.33 18.26
CA SER A 217 -12.56 -11.06 19.54
C SER A 217 -13.93 -11.61 19.92
N CYS A 218 -14.99 -11.07 19.31
CA CYS A 218 -16.36 -11.57 19.43
C CYS A 218 -17.12 -11.46 18.10
N PRO A 219 -18.13 -12.31 17.85
CA PRO A 219 -18.97 -12.19 16.67
C PRO A 219 -19.85 -10.93 16.71
N VAL A 220 -19.83 -10.16 15.61
CA VAL A 220 -20.68 -8.96 15.44
C VAL A 220 -21.37 -9.04 14.06
N PRO A 221 -22.53 -9.70 13.95
CA PRO A 221 -23.17 -9.96 12.66
C PRO A 221 -23.43 -8.70 11.82
N SER A 222 -23.90 -7.62 12.45
CA SER A 222 -24.15 -6.34 11.77
C SER A 222 -22.89 -5.71 11.18
N ALA A 223 -21.71 -5.91 11.80
CA ALA A 223 -20.46 -5.43 11.24
C ALA A 223 -20.03 -6.28 10.03
N VAL A 224 -20.17 -7.60 10.11
CA VAL A 224 -19.90 -8.50 8.98
C VAL A 224 -20.77 -8.14 7.78
N GLU A 225 -22.09 -7.97 7.99
CA GLU A 225 -23.04 -7.57 6.96
C GLU A 225 -22.67 -6.22 6.36
N ARG A 226 -22.47 -5.18 7.20
CA ARG A 226 -22.08 -3.83 6.77
C ARG A 226 -20.91 -3.82 5.78
N TYR A 227 -19.81 -4.50 6.10
CA TYR A 227 -18.63 -4.48 5.25
C TYR A 227 -18.78 -5.42 4.04
N THR A 228 -19.49 -6.54 4.17
CA THR A 228 -19.74 -7.42 3.03
C THR A 228 -20.62 -6.72 1.98
N ASP A 229 -21.65 -6.00 2.42
CA ASP A 229 -22.54 -5.25 1.53
C ASP A 229 -21.84 -4.05 0.91
N GLU A 230 -20.96 -3.36 1.64
CA GLU A 230 -20.14 -2.30 1.04
C GLU A 230 -19.19 -2.87 -0.03
N VAL A 231 -18.59 -4.04 0.19
CA VAL A 231 -17.77 -4.69 -0.85
C VAL A 231 -18.61 -5.08 -2.07
N ARG A 232 -19.84 -5.59 -1.88
CA ARG A 232 -20.77 -5.84 -3.00
C ARG A 232 -21.11 -4.56 -3.75
N ARG A 233 -21.38 -3.46 -3.03
CA ARG A 233 -21.65 -2.14 -3.64
C ARG A 233 -20.46 -1.67 -4.48
N VAL A 234 -19.23 -1.80 -3.95
CA VAL A 234 -17.99 -1.47 -4.66
C VAL A 234 -17.83 -2.33 -5.92
N TYR A 235 -18.04 -3.65 -5.84
CA TYR A 235 -18.03 -4.49 -7.04
C TYR A 235 -19.13 -4.13 -8.03
N GLY A 236 -20.30 -3.70 -7.57
CA GLY A 236 -21.37 -3.18 -8.43
C GLY A 236 -20.94 -1.98 -9.28
N VAL A 237 -20.10 -1.09 -8.74
CA VAL A 237 -19.54 0.03 -9.51
C VAL A 237 -18.59 -0.47 -10.61
N ILE A 238 -17.75 -1.47 -10.31
CA ILE A 238 -16.81 -2.05 -11.27
C ILE A 238 -17.56 -2.83 -12.35
N GLU A 239 -18.55 -3.63 -11.95
CA GLU A 239 -19.41 -4.41 -12.85
C GLU A 239 -20.13 -3.50 -13.84
N MET A 240 -20.73 -2.41 -13.36
CA MET A 240 -21.42 -1.43 -14.21
C MET A 240 -20.47 -0.78 -15.22
N ALA A 241 -19.28 -0.36 -14.78
CA ALA A 241 -18.29 0.26 -15.66
C ALA A 241 -17.80 -0.71 -16.75
N LEU A 242 -17.55 -1.98 -16.40
CA LEU A 242 -17.14 -2.99 -17.38
C LEU A 242 -18.27 -3.38 -18.34
N ALA A 243 -19.52 -3.41 -17.85
CA ALA A 243 -20.70 -3.66 -18.69
C ALA A 243 -20.89 -2.54 -19.72
N GLU A 244 -20.74 -1.27 -19.33
CA GLU A 244 -20.78 -0.12 -20.24
C GLU A 244 -19.69 -0.21 -21.31
N ARG A 245 -18.45 -0.56 -20.91
CA ARG A 245 -17.34 -0.79 -21.86
C ARG A 245 -17.64 -1.92 -22.84
N ARG A 246 -18.27 -3.00 -22.37
CA ARG A 246 -18.67 -4.12 -23.23
C ARG A 246 -19.76 -3.74 -24.21
N GLU A 247 -20.77 -3.00 -23.75
CA GLU A 247 -21.85 -2.53 -24.61
C GLU A 247 -21.28 -1.67 -25.74
N ALA A 248 -20.43 -0.68 -25.41
CA ALA A 248 -19.74 0.15 -26.40
C ALA A 248 -18.91 -0.69 -27.39
N LEU A 249 -18.09 -1.62 -26.89
CA LEU A 249 -17.28 -2.51 -27.72
C LEU A 249 -18.14 -3.32 -28.71
N ILE A 250 -19.25 -3.88 -28.24
CA ILE A 250 -20.14 -4.69 -29.08
C ILE A 250 -20.78 -3.82 -30.17
N MET A 251 -21.25 -2.63 -29.82
CA MET A 251 -21.86 -1.71 -30.78
C MET A 251 -20.88 -1.25 -31.85
N ASP A 252 -19.64 -0.95 -31.46
CA ASP A 252 -18.60 -0.50 -32.39
C ASP A 252 -18.16 -1.61 -33.36
N LEU A 253 -18.12 -2.87 -32.89
CA LEU A 253 -17.65 -4.00 -33.70
C LEU A 253 -18.77 -4.72 -34.48
N ASP A 254 -20.04 -4.48 -34.13
CA ASP A 254 -21.24 -5.09 -34.74
C ASP A 254 -22.29 -4.01 -35.07
N VAL A 255 -21.86 -3.02 -35.86
CA VAL A 255 -22.65 -1.83 -36.21
C VAL A 255 -24.01 -2.19 -36.84
N GLU A 256 -24.06 -3.26 -37.62
CA GLU A 256 -25.28 -3.73 -38.29
C GLU A 256 -26.36 -4.17 -37.28
N ASN A 257 -25.97 -4.71 -36.13
CA ASN A 257 -26.87 -5.19 -35.07
C ASN A 257 -26.91 -4.26 -33.84
N ALA A 258 -26.17 -3.15 -33.83
CA ALA A 258 -26.06 -2.22 -32.69
C ALA A 258 -27.41 -1.73 -32.17
N ALA A 259 -28.36 -1.44 -33.07
CA ALA A 259 -29.71 -1.00 -32.69
C ALA A 259 -30.51 -2.08 -31.93
N ALA A 260 -30.27 -3.37 -32.20
CA ALA A 260 -30.94 -4.46 -31.51
C ALA A 260 -30.38 -4.67 -30.10
N TYR A 261 -29.06 -4.50 -29.94
CA TYR A 261 -28.42 -4.54 -28.62
C TYR A 261 -28.81 -3.34 -27.75
N SER A 262 -28.75 -2.11 -28.27
CA SER A 262 -29.08 -0.90 -27.49
C SER A 262 -30.55 -0.84 -27.08
N ALA A 263 -31.45 -1.38 -27.91
CA ALA A 263 -32.87 -1.48 -27.59
C ALA A 263 -33.20 -2.64 -26.63
N GLY A 264 -32.23 -3.49 -26.27
CA GLY A 264 -32.44 -4.66 -25.41
C GLY A 264 -33.26 -5.78 -26.07
N THR A 265 -33.50 -5.71 -27.39
CA THR A 265 -34.25 -6.74 -28.13
C THR A 265 -33.39 -7.97 -28.41
N THR A 266 -32.06 -7.79 -28.43
CA THR A 266 -31.07 -8.88 -28.50
C THR A 266 -30.16 -8.82 -27.27
N PRO A 267 -30.05 -9.90 -26.48
CA PRO A 267 -29.11 -9.95 -25.37
C PRO A 267 -27.66 -9.81 -25.84
N LEU A 268 -26.85 -9.01 -25.14
CA LEU A 268 -25.41 -8.87 -25.42
C LEU A 268 -24.67 -10.21 -25.45
N SER A 269 -25.16 -11.22 -24.73
CA SER A 269 -24.62 -12.57 -24.71
C SER A 269 -24.63 -13.30 -26.06
N GLN A 270 -25.40 -12.81 -27.04
CA GLN A 270 -25.42 -13.35 -28.41
C GLN A 270 -24.30 -12.77 -29.28
N SER A 271 -23.66 -11.67 -28.86
CA SER A 271 -22.56 -11.09 -29.62
C SER A 271 -21.36 -12.02 -29.64
N ARG A 272 -20.74 -12.18 -30.82
CA ARG A 272 -19.46 -12.89 -30.99
C ARG A 272 -18.32 -12.27 -30.16
N PHE A 273 -18.47 -11.01 -29.73
CA PHE A 273 -17.49 -10.27 -28.93
C PHE A 273 -17.82 -10.26 -27.43
N PHE A 274 -18.82 -11.03 -26.98
CA PHE A 274 -19.27 -11.01 -25.59
C PHE A 274 -18.23 -11.48 -24.56
N ASP A 275 -17.21 -12.23 -24.99
CA ASP A 275 -16.09 -12.66 -24.15
C ASP A 275 -14.77 -11.93 -24.47
N HIS A 276 -14.77 -10.96 -25.40
CA HIS A 276 -13.60 -10.13 -25.63
C HIS A 276 -13.22 -9.36 -24.35
N PRO A 277 -11.92 -9.18 -24.09
CA PRO A 277 -11.45 -8.45 -22.91
C PRO A 277 -11.86 -6.97 -23.03
N VAL A 278 -12.40 -6.45 -21.94
CA VAL A 278 -12.70 -5.02 -21.74
C VAL A 278 -11.92 -4.54 -20.52
N TRP A 279 -11.55 -3.28 -20.51
CA TRP A 279 -10.68 -2.68 -19.49
C TRP A 279 -11.29 -1.40 -18.97
N LEU A 280 -10.94 -1.01 -17.74
CA LEU A 280 -11.54 0.16 -17.08
C LEU A 280 -11.23 1.46 -17.85
N VAL A 281 -10.01 1.57 -18.38
CA VAL A 281 -9.52 2.80 -19.03
C VAL A 281 -8.73 2.46 -20.30
N GLY A 282 -9.05 3.16 -21.39
CA GLY A 282 -8.19 3.23 -22.58
C GLY A 282 -8.08 1.94 -23.39
N ASP A 283 -9.10 1.08 -23.33
CA ASP A 283 -9.23 -0.19 -24.06
C ASP A 283 -8.01 -1.12 -23.99
N ARG A 284 -7.20 -0.97 -22.93
CA ARG A 284 -6.03 -1.79 -22.63
C ARG A 284 -5.89 -2.03 -21.13
N THR A 285 -5.20 -3.10 -20.77
CA THR A 285 -4.88 -3.35 -19.35
C THR A 285 -3.97 -2.25 -18.82
N THR A 286 -4.37 -1.61 -17.72
CA THR A 286 -3.54 -0.64 -17.00
C THR A 286 -3.34 -1.05 -15.54
N VAL A 287 -2.59 -0.26 -14.79
CA VAL A 287 -2.49 -0.45 -13.33
C VAL A 287 -3.82 -0.25 -12.60
N ALA A 288 -4.80 0.44 -13.19
CA ALA A 288 -6.16 0.49 -12.64
C ALA A 288 -6.76 -0.91 -12.57
N ASP A 289 -6.53 -1.74 -13.60
CA ASP A 289 -7.09 -3.09 -13.66
C ASP A 289 -6.34 -4.07 -12.77
N LEU A 290 -5.02 -4.16 -12.95
CA LEU A 290 -4.16 -5.11 -12.26
C LEU A 290 -4.21 -4.94 -10.73
N SER A 291 -4.55 -3.74 -10.26
CA SER A 291 -4.69 -3.46 -8.83
C SER A 291 -5.76 -4.34 -8.16
N PHE A 292 -6.84 -4.70 -8.86
CA PHE A 292 -7.93 -5.48 -8.24
C PHE A 292 -7.63 -6.98 -8.17
N VAL A 293 -6.74 -7.51 -9.02
CA VAL A 293 -6.49 -8.96 -9.17
C VAL A 293 -6.23 -9.66 -7.82
N PRO A 294 -5.29 -9.21 -6.97
CA PRO A 294 -5.01 -9.93 -5.73
C PRO A 294 -6.20 -9.97 -4.76
N TRP A 295 -7.05 -8.94 -4.81
CA TRP A 295 -8.21 -8.80 -3.95
C TRP A 295 -9.42 -9.59 -4.48
N ASN A 296 -9.60 -9.66 -5.80
CA ASN A 296 -10.63 -10.51 -6.43
C ASN A 296 -10.45 -11.99 -6.08
N ASN A 297 -9.20 -12.41 -5.82
CA ASN A 297 -8.87 -13.80 -5.48
C ASN A 297 -9.15 -14.16 -4.00
N VAL A 298 -9.62 -13.23 -3.17
CA VAL A 298 -9.85 -13.48 -1.72
C VAL A 298 -11.25 -13.13 -1.22
N VAL A 299 -12.12 -12.57 -2.07
CA VAL A 299 -13.47 -12.11 -1.66
C VAL A 299 -14.48 -13.25 -1.54
N ASP A 300 -14.19 -14.41 -2.11
CA ASP A 300 -14.92 -15.65 -1.84
C ASP A 300 -14.92 -16.00 -0.35
N ARG A 301 -13.83 -15.67 0.36
CA ARG A 301 -13.71 -15.85 1.81
C ARG A 301 -14.71 -15.02 2.63
N ILE A 302 -15.31 -13.98 2.05
CA ILE A 302 -16.39 -13.21 2.70
C ILE A 302 -17.76 -13.51 2.11
N GLY A 303 -17.87 -14.57 1.30
CA GLY A 303 -19.15 -15.04 0.74
C GLY A 303 -19.59 -14.28 -0.50
N ILE A 304 -18.66 -13.66 -1.22
CA ILE A 304 -18.93 -13.02 -2.52
C ILE A 304 -18.48 -13.96 -3.63
N ASN A 305 -19.40 -14.37 -4.48
CA ASN A 305 -19.14 -15.20 -5.65
C ASN A 305 -19.13 -14.35 -6.92
N LEU A 306 -17.94 -13.90 -7.32
CA LEU A 306 -17.76 -13.04 -8.50
C LEU A 306 -18.40 -13.63 -9.77
N LYS A 307 -18.33 -14.95 -9.97
CA LYS A 307 -18.90 -15.59 -11.18
C LYS A 307 -20.41 -15.45 -11.27
N VAL A 308 -21.10 -15.45 -10.14
CA VAL A 308 -22.57 -15.41 -10.06
C VAL A 308 -23.07 -13.98 -9.89
N GLU A 309 -22.44 -13.21 -9.01
CA GLU A 309 -22.89 -11.86 -8.63
C GLU A 309 -22.40 -10.78 -9.61
N PHE A 310 -21.22 -10.95 -10.22
CA PHE A 310 -20.56 -9.93 -11.05
C PHE A 310 -19.91 -10.54 -12.31
N PRO A 311 -20.72 -10.96 -13.31
CA PRO A 311 -20.23 -11.67 -14.50
C PRO A 311 -19.14 -10.94 -15.28
N GLU A 312 -19.21 -9.61 -15.42
CA GLU A 312 -18.20 -8.83 -16.12
C GLU A 312 -16.88 -8.76 -15.35
N VAL A 313 -16.94 -8.53 -14.04
CA VAL A 313 -15.77 -8.62 -13.15
C VAL A 313 -15.13 -10.01 -13.23
N TYR A 314 -15.92 -11.08 -13.30
CA TYR A 314 -15.41 -12.44 -13.41
C TYR A 314 -14.64 -12.66 -14.72
N LYS A 315 -15.19 -12.26 -15.87
CA LYS A 315 -14.49 -12.34 -17.17
C LYS A 315 -13.20 -11.52 -17.16
N TRP A 316 -13.28 -10.29 -16.68
CA TRP A 316 -12.16 -9.35 -16.58
C TRP A 316 -11.03 -9.91 -15.71
N THR A 317 -11.36 -10.44 -14.53
CA THR A 317 -10.39 -11.10 -13.63
C THR A 317 -9.77 -12.32 -14.31
N LYS A 318 -10.57 -13.14 -14.99
CA LYS A 318 -10.08 -14.33 -15.70
C LYS A 318 -9.07 -13.97 -16.79
N HIS A 319 -9.33 -12.91 -17.56
CA HIS A 319 -8.40 -12.40 -18.57
C HIS A 319 -7.07 -11.95 -17.95
N MET A 320 -7.11 -11.19 -16.85
CA MET A 320 -5.88 -10.80 -16.13
C MET A 320 -5.11 -12.00 -15.56
N MET A 321 -5.82 -12.97 -14.96
CA MET A 321 -5.22 -14.17 -14.39
C MET A 321 -4.60 -15.12 -15.42
N GLN A 322 -4.93 -14.98 -16.71
CA GLN A 322 -4.32 -15.76 -17.77
C GLN A 322 -2.94 -15.24 -18.19
N ARG A 323 -2.62 -13.98 -17.87
CA ARG A 323 -1.37 -13.32 -18.25
C ARG A 323 -0.15 -14.02 -17.61
N PRO A 324 0.91 -14.31 -18.38
CA PRO A 324 2.09 -15.02 -17.85
C PRO A 324 2.77 -14.28 -16.69
N ALA A 325 2.89 -12.96 -16.76
CA ALA A 325 3.51 -12.16 -15.72
C ALA A 325 2.70 -12.17 -14.41
N VAL A 326 1.36 -12.07 -14.49
CA VAL A 326 0.47 -12.22 -13.32
C VAL A 326 0.63 -13.60 -12.68
N LYS A 327 0.60 -14.68 -13.49
CA LYS A 327 0.80 -16.05 -12.99
C LYS A 327 2.14 -16.23 -12.29
N ARG A 328 3.22 -15.67 -12.85
CA ARG A 328 4.56 -15.71 -12.25
C ARG A 328 4.60 -14.95 -10.93
N ALA A 329 4.11 -13.71 -10.90
CA ALA A 329 4.10 -12.89 -9.68
C ALA A 329 3.34 -13.56 -8.52
N LEU A 330 2.22 -14.21 -8.82
CA LEU A 330 1.39 -14.88 -7.81
C LEU A 330 1.95 -16.20 -7.27
N ARG A 331 3.02 -16.76 -7.87
CA ARG A 331 3.74 -17.90 -7.28
C ARG A 331 4.51 -17.50 -6.03
N GLY A 332 4.93 -16.23 -5.95
CA GLY A 332 5.77 -15.73 -4.86
C GLY A 332 7.19 -16.28 -4.90
N ASP A 333 7.67 -16.59 -6.11
CA ASP A 333 9.04 -17.02 -6.41
C ASP A 333 10.04 -15.85 -6.27
#